data_AF-X1BCV1-F1
#
_entry.id   AF-X1BCV1-F1
#
_cell.length_a   1.000
_cell.length_b   1.000
_cell.length_c   1.000
_cell.angle_alpha   90.00
_cell.angle_beta   90.00
_cell.angle_gamma   90.00
#
_symmetry.space_group_name_H-M   'P 1'
#
loop_
_entity.id
_entity.type
_entity.pdbx_description
1 polymer ?
#
loop_
_entity_poly.entity_id
_entity_poly.type
_entity_poly.pdbx_seq_one_letter_code
_entity_poly.pdbx_strand_id
1 'polypeptide(L)' 'WIKDYKLSEYSGSVHENGMEVLCSTIMDSPDPITLIATGPLGTVAGALKMNPNITENARFVGMQRA' A
#
# COMPACT_ATOMS: atom_id res chain seq x y z
N TRP A 1 3.73 -12.92 16.81
CA TRP A 1 4.72 -14.00 16.98
C TRP A 1 5.93 -13.61 16.12
N ILE A 2 6.92 -12.92 16.70
CA ILE A 2 8.26 -12.61 16.13
C ILE A 2 9.18 -12.13 17.28
N LYS A 3 9.17 -12.85 18.41
CA LYS A 3 9.83 -12.37 19.63
C LYS A 3 11.33 -12.18 19.33
N ASP A 4 11.83 -10.98 19.58
CA ASP A 4 13.22 -10.55 19.43
C ASP A 4 13.74 -10.39 17.99
N TYR A 5 12.88 -10.46 16.97
CA TYR A 5 13.27 -10.14 15.59
C TYR A 5 13.48 -8.63 15.41
N LYS A 6 14.65 -8.21 14.94
CA LYS A 6 14.94 -6.80 14.67
C LYS A 6 14.60 -6.48 13.23
N LEU A 7 13.92 -5.36 13.00
CA LEU A 7 13.59 -4.89 11.65
C LEU A 7 14.84 -4.68 10.77
N SER A 8 15.99 -4.37 11.38
CA SER A 8 17.28 -4.28 10.70
C SER A 8 17.78 -5.61 10.11
N GLU A 9 17.22 -6.74 10.53
CA GLU A 9 17.55 -8.08 10.03
C GLU A 9 16.68 -8.46 8.82
N TYR A 10 15.78 -7.57 8.39
CA TYR A 10 14.99 -7.77 7.18
C TYR A 10 15.87 -7.49 5.95
N SER A 11 16.07 -8.51 5.12
CA SER A 11 16.92 -8.42 3.92
C SER A 11 16.29 -7.63 2.78
N GLY A 12 15.00 -7.31 2.88
CA GLY A 12 14.26 -6.54 1.88
C GLY A 12 14.28 -5.05 2.18
N SER A 13 13.71 -4.27 1.25
CA SER A 13 13.52 -2.84 1.44
C SER A 13 12.46 -2.58 2.50
N VAL A 14 12.81 -1.80 3.52
CA VAL A 14 11.87 -1.22 4.47
C VAL A 14 11.59 0.21 4.04
N HIS A 15 10.33 0.49 3.74
CA HIS A 15 9.90 1.84 3.40
C HIS A 15 9.24 2.48 4.62
N GLU A 16 9.82 3.59 5.09
CA GLU A 16 9.30 4.35 6.24
C GLU A 16 7.90 4.92 5.95
N ASN A 17 7.66 5.40 4.72
CA ASN A 17 6.37 5.96 4.31
C ASN A 17 5.63 5.05 3.32
N GLY A 18 4.77 4.19 3.86
CA GLY A 18 3.95 3.29 3.05
C GLY A 18 2.90 3.99 2.16
N MET A 19 2.49 5.23 2.49
CA MET A 19 1.51 5.96 1.68
C MET A 19 2.15 6.51 0.40
N GLU A 20 3.33 7.11 0.49
CA GLU A 20 4.09 7.60 -0.67
C GLU A 20 4.48 6.46 -1.60
N VAL A 21 4.92 5.33 -1.05
CA VAL A 21 5.28 4.15 -1.83
C VAL A 21 4.06 3.54 -2.50
N LEU A 22 2.91 3.50 -1.83
CA LEU A 22 1.67 3.04 -2.46
C LEU A 22 1.27 3.94 -3.64
N CYS A 23 1.33 5.26 -3.47
CA CYS A 23 1.00 6.21 -4.54
C CYS A 23 1.93 6.07 -5.75
N SER A 24 3.24 6.07 -5.53
CA SER A 24 4.23 5.92 -6.62
C SER A 24 4.09 4.58 -7.32
N THR A 25 3.96 3.48 -6.56
CA THR A 25 3.76 2.14 -7.14
C THR A 25 2.55 2.07 -8.08
N ILE A 26 1.44 2.73 -7.72
CA ILE A 26 0.25 2.81 -8.57
C ILE A 26 0.51 3.68 -9.80
N MET A 27 1.06 4.89 -9.63
CA MET A 27 1.21 5.87 -10.71
C MET A 27 2.31 5.50 -11.71
N ASP A 28 3.37 4.84 -11.26
CA ASP A 28 4.53 4.48 -12.09
C ASP A 28 4.28 3.19 -12.89
N SER A 29 3.19 2.46 -12.59
CA SER A 29 2.82 1.26 -13.33
C SER A 29 2.28 1.63 -14.72
N PRO A 30 2.80 1.05 -15.81
CA PRO A 30 2.30 1.32 -17.16
C PRO A 30 0.87 0.77 -17.39
N ASP A 31 0.47 -0.23 -16.60
CA ASP A 31 -0.86 -0.85 -16.64
C ASP A 31 -1.56 -0.73 -15.28
N PRO A 32 -2.91 -0.67 -15.23
CA PRO A 32 -3.64 -0.59 -13.97
C PRO A 32 -3.35 -1.76 -13.02
N ILE A 33 -2.97 -1.45 -11.78
CA ILE A 33 -2.65 -2.48 -10.78
C ILE A 33 -3.88 -2.93 -9.99
N THR A 34 -3.87 -4.15 -9.44
CA THR A 34 -4.91 -4.56 -8.48
C THR A 34 -4.40 -4.39 -7.04
N LEU A 35 -4.97 -3.43 -6.32
CA LEU A 35 -4.71 -3.23 -4.89
C LEU A 35 -5.60 -4.17 -4.07
N ILE A 36 -4.99 -5.19 -3.46
CA ILE A 36 -5.67 -6.15 -2.59
C ILE A 36 -5.50 -5.71 -1.13
N ALA A 37 -6.59 -5.31 -0.49
CA ALA A 37 -6.60 -4.79 0.88
C ALA A 37 -7.22 -5.79 1.87
N THR A 38 -6.37 -6.59 2.49
CA THR A 38 -6.76 -7.63 3.48
C THR A 38 -6.64 -7.18 4.94
N GLY A 39 -6.07 -6.01 5.21
CA GLY A 39 -5.91 -5.44 6.54
C GLY A 39 -6.73 -4.16 6.77
N PRO A 40 -6.47 -3.45 7.89
CA PRO A 40 -7.02 -2.12 8.13
C PRO A 40 -6.65 -1.13 7.02
N LEU A 41 -7.60 -0.28 6.61
CA LEU A 41 -7.45 0.62 5.45
C LEU A 41 -6.72 1.95 5.75
N GLY A 42 -6.04 2.10 6.89
CA GLY A 42 -5.42 3.36 7.28
C GLY A 42 -4.45 3.91 6.23
N THR A 43 -3.55 3.07 5.73
CA THR A 43 -2.60 3.44 4.67
C THR A 43 -3.30 3.80 3.36
N VAL A 44 -4.32 3.04 2.97
CA VAL A 44 -5.07 3.28 1.72
C VAL A 44 -5.82 4.61 1.80
N ALA A 45 -6.48 4.88 2.92
CA ALA A 45 -7.18 6.15 3.15
C ALA A 45 -6.22 7.34 3.17
N GLY A 46 -5.02 7.19 3.75
CA GLY A 46 -3.98 8.21 3.74
C GLY A 46 -3.44 8.47 2.33
N ALA A 47 -3.13 7.42 1.57
CA ALA A 47 -2.68 7.52 0.18
C ALA A 47 -3.74 8.19 -0.71
N LEU A 48 -5.01 7.80 -0.59
CA LEU A 48 -6.10 8.39 -1.36
C LEU A 48 -6.27 9.90 -1.06
N LYS A 49 -6.11 10.31 0.19
CA LYS A 49 -6.12 11.75 0.57
C LYS A 49 -4.92 12.51 0.00
N MET A 50 -3.75 11.87 -0.03
CA MET A 50 -2.50 12.45 -0.52
C MET A 50 -2.53 12.62 -2.05
N ASN A 51 -2.98 11.60 -2.78
CA ASN A 51 -3.09 11.62 -4.23
C ASN A 51 -4.35 10.86 -4.69
N PRO A 52 -5.46 11.55 -4.99
CA PRO A 52 -6.69 10.92 -5.45
C PRO A 52 -6.57 10.22 -6.82
N ASN A 53 -5.60 10.61 -7.66
CA ASN A 53 -5.44 10.08 -9.01
C ASN A 53 -5.02 8.61 -9.04
N ILE A 54 -4.58 8.06 -7.91
CA ILE A 54 -4.30 6.62 -7.79
C ILE A 54 -5.52 5.75 -8.11
N THR A 55 -6.73 6.32 -8.05
CA THR A 55 -7.97 5.63 -8.43
C THR A 55 -8.09 5.39 -9.93
N GLU A 56 -7.36 6.15 -10.76
CA GLU A 56 -7.40 6.03 -12.22
C GLU A 56 -6.55 4.86 -12.72
N ASN A 57 -5.49 4.50 -11.99
CA ASN A 57 -4.56 3.41 -12.35
C ASN A 57 -4.59 2.23 -11.38
N ALA A 58 -5.68 2.07 -10.63
CA ALA A 58 -5.83 0.95 -9.71
C ALA A 58 -7.25 0.36 -9.70
N ARG A 59 -7.33 -0.96 -9.60
CA ARG A 59 -8.54 -1.71 -9.22
C ARG A 59 -8.45 -2.10 -7.75
N PHE A 60 -9.46 -1.76 -6.97
CA PHE A 60 -9.50 -2.08 -5.54
C PHE A 60 -10.25 -3.40 -5.26
N VAL A 61 -9.64 -4.26 -4.44
CA VAL A 61 -10.26 -5.49 -3.91
C VAL A 61 -10.08 -5.50 -2.39
N GLY A 62 -11.17 -5.29 -1.65
CA GLY A 62 -11.16 -5.24 -0.18
C GLY A 62 -11.73 -6.50 0.47
N MET A 63 -11.24 -6.84 1.68
CA MET A 63 -11.82 -7.88 2.56
C MET A 63 -12.89 -7.33 3.51
N GLN A 64 -13.12 -6.02 3.51
CA GLN A 64 -14.10 -5.37 4.36
C GLN A 64 -15.50 -5.86 4.01
N ARG A 65 -16.36 -6.02 5.03
CA ARG A 65 -17.78 -6.27 4.76
C ARG A 65 -18.40 -5.02 4.12
N ALA A 66 -19.28 -5.26 3.16
CA ALA A 66 -20.10 -4.24 2.52
C ALA A 66 -21.05 -3.56 3.54
#